data_AF-A0A7L4HNG6-F1
#
_entry.id   AF-A0A7L4HNG6-F1
#
_cell.length_a   1.000
_cell.length_b   1.000
_cell.length_c   1.000
_cell.angle_alpha   90.00
_cell.angle_beta   90.00
_cell.angle_gamma   90.00
#
_symmetry.space_group_name_H-M   'P 1'
#
loop_
_entity.id
_entity.type
_entity.pdbx_description
1 polymer ?
#
loop_
_entity_poly.entity_id
_entity_poly.type
_entity_poly.pdbx_seq_one_letter_code
_entity_poly.pdbx_strand_id
1 'polypeptide(L)'
;VNIIPIIAKADTISKSELHKFKIKIMSELVSNGVQIYQFPTDDEAVAEINSVMNAHLPFAVVGSTEEVKVGNKLVRARQYPWGVVQVENESHCDFVKLREMLIRVNMEDLREQTHTRHYELYRRCKLEEMGFKDTDPDSQPFSLQETYETKRKEFLGELQKKEEEMRQMFVNKVKETEAELKEKERELHEKFEHLKRIHQEEKRKVEEKRKELEEEMNAFNRRKVAVETLQSQSLQATSQQPLKKDKDKKNRSVITGNQSGVSLSSSKVMITKANVEPLNCNSWWHAIQCCSCLVKNATWREGFL
;
A
#
# COMPACT_ATOMS: atom_id res chain seq x y z
N VAL A 1 10.72 34.31 4.54
CA VAL A 1 12.13 33.88 4.78
C VAL A 1 13.08 34.97 4.32
N ASN A 2 14.30 35.01 4.85
CA ASN A 2 15.33 35.98 4.44
C ASN A 2 16.03 35.50 3.17
N ILE A 3 15.89 36.25 2.08
CA ILE A 3 16.42 35.88 0.76
C ILE A 3 17.71 36.65 0.50
N ILE A 4 18.83 35.95 0.30
CA ILE A 4 20.11 36.56 -0.08
C ILE A 4 20.48 36.06 -1.48
N PRO A 5 20.43 36.92 -2.51
CA PRO A 5 20.70 36.50 -3.87
C PRO A 5 22.21 36.30 -4.08
N ILE A 6 22.57 35.21 -4.74
CA ILE A 6 23.96 34.87 -5.10
C ILE A 6 24.07 34.54 -6.60
N ILE A 7 25.20 34.91 -7.20
CA ILE A 7 25.61 34.45 -8.52
C ILE A 7 26.57 33.29 -8.31
N ALA A 8 26.08 32.08 -8.55
CA ALA A 8 26.87 30.86 -8.44
C ALA A 8 27.87 30.73 -9.61
N LYS A 9 28.98 30.00 -9.38
CA LYS A 9 30.03 29.74 -10.39
C LYS A 9 30.50 31.03 -11.07
N ALA A 10 30.74 32.07 -10.27
CA ALA A 10 31.10 33.39 -10.77
C ALA A 10 32.44 33.41 -11.54
N ASP A 11 33.26 32.37 -11.40
CA ASP A 11 34.49 32.16 -12.17
C ASP A 11 34.25 31.91 -13.68
N THR A 12 32.99 31.71 -14.08
CA THR A 12 32.59 31.57 -15.49
C THR A 12 32.29 32.92 -16.18
N ILE A 13 32.27 34.02 -15.43
CA ILE A 13 31.87 35.34 -15.92
C ILE A 13 33.04 36.32 -15.78
N SER A 14 33.32 37.11 -16.81
CA SER A 14 34.36 38.15 -16.69
C SER A 14 33.93 39.27 -15.73
N LYS A 15 34.90 39.98 -15.13
CA LYS A 15 34.60 41.08 -14.18
C LYS A 15 33.71 42.18 -14.78
N SER A 16 33.92 42.51 -16.06
CA SER A 16 33.11 43.51 -16.78
C SER A 16 31.67 43.06 -17.01
N GLU A 17 31.46 41.79 -17.35
CA GLU A 17 30.13 41.23 -17.54
C GLU A 17 29.41 41.06 -16.20
N LEU A 18 30.14 40.62 -15.17
CA LEU A 18 29.63 40.45 -13.83
C LEU A 18 29.03 41.74 -13.28
N HIS A 19 29.70 42.87 -13.49
CA HIS A 19 29.20 44.18 -13.06
C HIS A 19 27.84 44.51 -13.72
N LYS A 20 27.73 44.36 -15.04
CA LYS A 20 26.47 44.57 -15.78
C LYS A 20 25.38 43.59 -15.33
N PHE A 21 25.77 42.34 -15.05
CA PHE A 21 24.86 41.29 -14.63
C PHE A 21 24.27 41.55 -13.25
N LYS A 22 25.09 42.00 -12.28
CA LYS A 22 24.62 42.42 -10.95
C LYS A 22 23.57 43.53 -11.04
N ILE A 23 23.84 44.58 -11.84
CA ILE A 23 22.90 45.69 -12.04
C ILE A 23 21.57 45.20 -12.60
N LYS A 24 21.63 44.34 -13.64
CA LYS A 24 20.42 43.79 -14.26
C LYS A 24 19.58 42.95 -13.29
N ILE A 25 20.22 42.06 -12.52
CA ILE A 25 19.52 41.25 -11.51
C ILE A 25 18.85 42.14 -10.46
N MET A 26 19.58 43.11 -9.91
CA MET A 26 19.02 44.00 -8.89
C MET A 26 17.85 44.83 -9.43
N SER A 27 17.96 45.34 -10.67
CA SER A 27 16.86 46.04 -11.34
C SER A 27 15.63 45.15 -11.52
N GLU A 28 15.82 43.90 -11.94
CA GLU A 28 14.72 42.96 -12.12
C GLU A 28 14.04 42.60 -10.79
N LEU A 29 14.81 42.35 -9.73
CA LEU A 29 14.28 42.08 -8.38
C LEU A 29 13.40 43.23 -7.87
N VAL A 30 13.87 44.47 -8.03
CA VAL A 30 13.11 45.67 -7.64
C VAL A 30 11.85 45.81 -8.49
N SER A 31 11.94 45.66 -9.82
CA SER A 31 10.79 45.81 -10.72
C SER A 31 9.67 44.79 -10.46
N ASN A 32 10.02 43.60 -9.97
CA ASN A 32 9.07 42.54 -9.62
C ASN A 32 8.63 42.59 -8.15
N GLY A 33 9.08 43.57 -7.36
CA GLY A 33 8.74 43.70 -5.95
C GLY A 33 9.28 42.56 -5.07
N VAL A 34 10.37 41.91 -5.49
CA VAL A 34 10.98 40.82 -4.72
C VAL A 34 11.76 41.40 -3.54
N GLN A 35 11.29 41.10 -2.33
CA GLN A 35 11.92 41.56 -1.10
C GLN A 35 13.08 40.65 -0.73
N ILE A 36 14.30 41.13 -0.96
CA ILE A 36 15.52 40.49 -0.49
C ILE A 36 15.93 41.04 0.88
N TYR A 37 16.71 40.25 1.61
CA TYR A 37 17.30 40.67 2.86
C TYR A 37 18.33 41.77 2.63
N GLN A 38 18.25 42.83 3.43
CA GLN A 38 19.17 43.97 3.45
C GLN A 38 19.79 44.03 4.84
N PHE A 39 21.11 44.23 4.89
CA PHE A 39 21.82 44.34 6.15
C PHE A 39 21.39 45.59 6.91
N PRO A 40 21.11 45.49 8.22
CA PRO A 40 20.71 46.63 9.01
C PRO A 40 21.85 47.66 9.06
N THR A 41 21.53 48.92 8.82
CA THR A 41 22.49 50.04 8.89
C THR A 41 22.20 50.96 10.06
N ASP A 42 21.34 50.53 10.99
CA ASP A 42 20.82 51.35 12.08
C ASP A 42 21.81 51.44 13.25
N ASP A 43 22.63 50.40 13.45
CA ASP A 43 23.72 50.39 14.43
C ASP A 43 24.98 51.01 13.82
N GLU A 44 25.37 52.18 14.36
CA GLU A 44 26.53 52.96 13.93
C GLU A 44 27.85 52.17 13.97
N ALA A 45 27.97 51.16 14.84
CA ALA A 45 29.16 50.32 14.93
C ALA A 45 29.38 49.41 13.71
N VAL A 46 28.30 49.04 13.00
CA VAL A 46 28.31 48.11 11.86
C VAL A 46 27.73 48.71 10.58
N ALA A 47 27.19 49.93 10.63
CA ALA A 47 26.51 50.60 9.53
C ALA A 47 27.40 50.75 8.28
N GLU A 48 28.66 51.15 8.45
CA GLU A 48 29.59 51.31 7.32
C GLU A 48 29.86 49.96 6.63
N ILE A 49 30.14 48.92 7.43
CA ILE A 49 30.39 47.57 6.91
C ILE A 49 29.15 47.05 6.19
N ASN A 50 27.97 47.17 6.81
CA ASN A 50 26.72 46.66 6.26
C ASN A 50 26.28 47.43 5.00
N SER A 51 26.54 48.72 4.91
CA SER A 51 26.33 49.53 3.70
C SER A 51 27.19 49.01 2.54
N VAL A 52 28.48 48.77 2.79
CA VAL A 52 29.39 48.18 1.80
C VAL A 52 28.92 46.78 1.40
N MET A 53 28.45 45.95 2.34
CA MET A 53 27.97 44.61 2.04
C MET A 53 26.68 44.62 1.20
N ASN A 54 25.74 45.53 1.48
CA ASN A 54 24.54 45.72 0.68
C ASN A 54 24.88 46.08 -0.78
N ALA A 55 25.92 46.90 -0.99
CA ALA A 55 26.39 47.26 -2.33
C ALA A 55 26.99 46.08 -3.13
N HIS A 56 27.39 44.99 -2.47
CA HIS A 56 27.93 43.80 -3.13
C HIS A 56 26.85 42.81 -3.60
N LEU A 57 25.59 43.01 -3.22
CA LEU A 57 24.49 42.14 -3.63
C LEU A 57 24.20 42.28 -5.13
N PRO A 58 23.93 41.17 -5.85
CA PRO A 58 24.07 39.78 -5.39
C PRO A 58 25.54 39.34 -5.29
N PHE A 59 25.89 38.50 -4.30
CA PHE A 59 27.27 38.03 -4.11
C PHE A 59 27.71 37.09 -5.22
N ALA A 60 28.85 37.36 -5.84
CA ALA A 60 29.41 36.53 -6.89
C ALA A 60 30.36 35.48 -6.30
N VAL A 61 29.90 34.25 -6.16
CA VAL A 61 30.58 33.22 -5.36
C VAL A 61 31.13 32.07 -6.21
N VAL A 62 32.24 31.52 -5.72
CA VAL A 62 32.89 30.33 -6.26
C VAL A 62 33.03 29.33 -5.12
N GLY A 63 32.58 28.10 -5.35
CA GLY A 63 32.70 27.01 -4.39
C GLY A 63 33.75 25.99 -4.82
N SER A 64 34.58 25.55 -3.87
CA SER A 64 35.48 24.40 -4.02
C SER A 64 35.71 23.72 -2.68
N THR A 65 35.76 22.39 -2.70
CA THR A 65 36.22 21.55 -1.58
C THR A 65 37.67 21.12 -1.74
N GLU A 66 38.25 21.30 -2.93
CA GLU A 66 39.63 20.90 -3.24
C GLU A 66 40.62 21.95 -2.77
N GLU A 67 41.71 21.49 -2.16
CA GLU A 67 42.82 22.33 -1.71
C GLU A 67 44.00 22.22 -2.66
N VAL A 68 44.49 23.36 -3.14
CA VAL A 68 45.63 23.45 -4.05
C VAL A 68 46.74 24.22 -3.34
N LYS A 69 47.98 23.75 -3.50
CA LYS A 69 49.16 24.46 -2.98
C LYS A 69 49.47 25.66 -3.87
N VAL A 70 49.17 26.86 -3.37
CA VAL A 70 49.52 28.12 -4.04
C VAL A 70 50.62 28.80 -3.20
N GLY A 71 51.85 28.78 -3.72
CA GLY A 71 53.04 29.19 -2.96
C GLY A 71 53.29 28.24 -1.78
N ASN A 72 53.28 28.78 -0.56
CA ASN A 72 53.53 28.03 0.68
C ASN A 72 52.25 27.69 1.47
N LYS A 73 51.06 27.99 0.94
CA LYS A 73 49.78 27.74 1.63
C LYS A 73 48.90 26.79 0.82
N LEU A 74 48.20 25.91 1.53
CA LEU A 74 47.08 25.16 0.98
C LEU A 74 45.84 26.06 1.06
N VAL A 75 45.20 26.28 -0.09
CA VAL A 75 44.02 27.14 -0.21
C VAL A 75 42.94 26.42 -1.00
N ARG A 76 41.68 26.61 -0.62
CA ARG A 76 40.55 26.09 -1.39
C ARG A 76 40.46 26.82 -2.72
N ALA A 77 40.53 26.06 -3.81
CA ALA A 77 40.60 26.65 -5.13
C ALA A 77 40.02 25.73 -6.21
N ARG A 78 39.72 26.30 -7.38
CA ARG A 78 39.41 25.56 -8.61
C ARG A 78 40.61 25.66 -9.55
N GLN A 79 41.16 24.51 -9.95
CA GLN A 79 42.28 24.45 -10.88
C GLN A 79 41.75 24.33 -12.32
N TYR A 80 42.23 25.21 -13.18
CA TYR A 80 42.01 25.17 -14.63
C TYR A 80 43.36 25.11 -15.37
N PRO A 81 43.40 24.73 -16.65
CA PRO A 81 44.62 24.76 -17.46
C PRO A 81 45.24 26.16 -17.57
N TRP A 82 44.41 27.21 -17.50
CA TRP A 82 44.83 28.61 -17.61
C TRP A 82 45.10 29.30 -16.27
N GLY A 83 44.85 28.64 -15.13
CA GLY A 83 45.12 29.26 -13.83
C GLY A 83 44.31 28.67 -12.67
N VAL A 84 44.45 29.31 -11.51
CA VAL A 84 43.87 28.85 -10.24
C VAL A 84 42.95 29.91 -9.67
N VAL A 85 41.68 29.57 -9.49
CA VAL A 85 40.71 30.46 -8.86
C VAL A 85 40.62 30.14 -7.37
N GLN A 86 41.30 30.95 -6.56
CA GLN A 86 41.23 30.87 -5.09
C GLN A 86 39.88 31.36 -4.56
N VAL A 87 39.22 30.54 -3.72
CA VAL A 87 37.88 30.84 -3.17
C VAL A 87 37.94 31.94 -2.11
N GLU A 88 38.97 31.97 -1.26
CA GLU A 88 39.09 32.97 -0.19
C GLU A 88 39.78 34.26 -0.64
N ASN A 89 40.03 34.43 -1.94
CA ASN A 89 40.63 35.65 -2.47
C ASN A 89 39.54 36.61 -2.96
N GLU A 90 39.44 37.77 -2.30
CA GLU A 90 38.43 38.80 -2.61
C GLU A 90 38.57 39.41 -4.01
N SER A 91 39.76 39.36 -4.61
CA SER A 91 39.93 39.80 -6.00
C SER A 91 39.28 38.83 -6.99
N HIS A 92 39.10 37.56 -6.61
CA HIS A 92 38.52 36.52 -7.46
C HIS A 92 37.00 36.44 -7.30
N CYS A 93 36.49 36.37 -6.07
CA CYS A 93 35.06 36.23 -5.79
C CYS A 93 34.66 36.84 -4.43
N ASP A 94 33.35 36.99 -4.22
CA ASP A 94 32.76 37.61 -3.02
C ASP A 94 32.52 36.60 -1.89
N PHE A 95 33.13 35.39 -1.93
CA PHE A 95 32.88 34.34 -0.94
C PHE A 95 33.21 34.79 0.49
N VAL A 96 34.33 35.50 0.68
CA VAL A 96 34.71 36.04 1.99
C VAL A 96 33.62 36.96 2.51
N LYS A 97 33.16 37.90 1.68
CA LYS A 97 32.09 38.85 2.03
C LYS A 97 30.81 38.13 2.46
N LEU A 98 30.37 37.12 1.69
CA LEU A 98 29.21 36.30 2.03
C LEU A 98 29.38 35.57 3.38
N ARG A 99 30.56 34.99 3.64
CA ARG A 99 30.83 34.25 4.89
C ARG A 99 30.82 35.17 6.10
N GLU A 100 31.54 36.28 6.03
CA GLU A 100 31.62 37.28 7.12
C GLU A 100 30.22 37.80 7.47
N MET A 101 29.44 38.07 6.43
CA MET A 101 28.09 38.58 6.54
C MET A 101 27.11 37.57 7.18
N LEU A 102 27.11 36.31 6.75
CA LEU A 102 26.19 35.29 7.27
C LEU A 102 26.53 34.85 8.70
N ILE A 103 27.82 34.67 9.00
CA ILE A 103 28.24 33.94 10.19
C ILE A 103 28.77 34.88 11.28
N ARG A 104 29.48 35.96 10.92
CA ARG A 104 30.14 36.80 11.92
C ARG A 104 29.29 37.98 12.39
N VAL A 105 28.60 38.65 11.47
CA VAL A 105 27.97 39.95 11.76
C VAL A 105 26.46 39.83 11.93
N ASN A 106 25.76 39.16 11.00
CA ASN A 106 24.30 39.34 10.88
C ASN A 106 23.48 38.08 11.22
N MET A 107 24.08 37.06 11.86
CA MET A 107 23.35 35.83 12.20
C MET A 107 22.19 36.10 13.15
N GLU A 108 22.40 36.97 14.14
CA GLU A 108 21.37 37.33 15.11
C GLU A 108 20.23 38.11 14.47
N ASP A 109 20.54 39.10 13.61
CA ASP A 109 19.52 39.84 12.87
C ASP A 109 18.72 38.94 11.92
N LEU A 110 19.37 38.02 11.22
CA LEU A 110 18.68 37.02 10.39
C LEU A 110 17.70 36.17 11.21
N ARG A 111 18.09 35.76 12.43
CA ARG A 111 17.21 35.03 13.34
C ARG A 111 16.06 35.91 13.81
N GLU A 112 16.34 37.15 14.19
CA GLU A 112 15.35 38.10 14.69
C GLU A 112 14.31 38.44 13.62
N GLN A 113 14.72 38.76 12.39
CA GLN A 113 13.79 38.96 11.27
C GLN A 113 12.98 37.70 10.94
N THR A 114 13.58 36.52 11.11
CA THR A 114 12.85 35.26 10.95
C THR A 114 11.75 35.12 11.99
N HIS A 115 12.03 35.46 13.24
CA HIS A 115 11.06 35.39 14.33
C HIS A 115 9.98 36.47 14.20
N THR A 116 10.37 37.74 14.20
CA THR A 116 9.47 38.90 14.30
C THR A 116 8.65 39.17 13.05
N ARG A 117 9.15 38.74 11.88
CA ARG A 117 8.49 39.03 10.60
C ARG A 117 7.95 37.77 9.94
N HIS A 118 8.84 36.82 9.62
CA HIS A 118 8.43 35.65 8.82
C HIS A 118 7.56 34.69 9.62
N TYR A 119 7.95 34.40 10.86
CA TYR A 119 7.19 33.54 11.75
C TYR A 119 5.92 34.23 12.25
N GLU A 120 5.96 35.50 12.68
CA GLU A 120 4.75 36.20 13.09
C GLU A 120 3.71 36.34 11.98
N LEU A 121 4.14 36.58 10.73
CA LEU A 121 3.22 36.56 9.59
C LEU A 121 2.53 35.20 9.45
N TYR A 122 3.32 34.11 9.49
CA TYR A 122 2.80 32.75 9.44
C TYR A 122 1.87 32.46 10.63
N ARG A 123 2.27 32.86 11.84
CA ARG A 123 1.53 32.68 13.09
C ARG A 123 0.18 33.37 13.01
N ARG A 124 0.13 34.64 12.59
CA ARG A 124 -1.12 35.38 12.38
C ARG A 124 -2.03 34.67 11.39
N CYS A 125 -1.53 34.32 10.20
CA CYS A 125 -2.34 33.62 9.21
C CYS A 125 -2.86 32.27 9.73
N LYS A 126 -2.06 31.53 10.50
CA LYS A 126 -2.47 30.25 11.10
C LYS A 126 -3.49 30.43 12.20
N LEU A 127 -3.35 31.46 13.03
CA LEU A 127 -4.33 31.80 14.06
C LEU A 127 -5.67 32.19 13.43
N GLU A 128 -5.66 33.03 12.39
CA GLU A 128 -6.86 33.37 11.63
C GLU A 128 -7.54 32.14 11.02
N GLU A 129 -6.77 31.21 10.43
CA GLU A 129 -7.27 29.93 9.89
C GLU A 129 -7.89 29.04 10.99
N MET A 130 -7.36 29.10 12.20
CA MET A 130 -7.91 28.41 13.38
C MET A 130 -9.13 29.13 13.98
N GLY A 131 -9.52 30.29 13.47
CA GLY A 131 -10.67 31.07 13.93
C GLY A 131 -10.35 32.14 14.96
N PHE A 132 -9.08 32.36 15.30
CA PHE A 132 -8.64 33.47 16.13
C PHE A 132 -8.55 34.73 15.27
N LYS A 133 -9.66 35.47 15.18
CA LYS A 133 -9.67 36.84 14.63
C LYS A 133 -9.55 37.81 15.79
N ASP A 134 -8.77 38.88 15.61
CA ASP A 134 -8.85 40.05 16.49
C ASP A 134 -10.22 40.69 16.28
N THR A 135 -11.22 40.26 17.03
CA THR A 135 -12.55 40.89 17.05
C THR A 135 -12.59 42.01 18.07
N ASP A 136 -13.37 43.05 17.75
CA ASP A 136 -13.60 44.32 18.46
C ASP A 136 -13.49 44.29 20.00
N PRO A 137 -13.21 45.44 20.65
CA PRO A 137 -13.12 45.58 22.11
C PRO A 137 -14.33 45.05 22.91
N ASP A 138 -15.48 44.87 22.25
CA ASP A 138 -16.74 44.36 22.82
C ASP A 138 -16.93 42.83 22.67
N SER A 139 -15.96 42.15 22.05
CA SER A 139 -16.01 40.70 21.81
C SER A 139 -15.50 39.98 23.06
N GLN A 140 -16.32 39.10 23.62
CA GLN A 140 -15.92 38.18 24.70
C GLN A 140 -14.56 37.54 24.36
N PRO A 141 -13.60 37.48 25.30
CA PRO A 141 -12.30 36.89 25.05
C PRO A 141 -12.48 35.44 24.61
N PHE A 142 -12.20 35.17 23.33
CA PHE A 142 -12.29 33.83 22.77
C PHE A 142 -11.23 32.95 23.46
N SER A 143 -11.68 32.01 24.28
CA SER A 143 -10.78 31.19 25.10
C SER A 143 -10.03 30.19 24.22
N LEU A 144 -8.70 30.27 24.20
CA LEU A 144 -7.80 29.27 23.58
C LEU A 144 -8.24 27.84 23.89
N GLN A 145 -8.61 27.59 25.15
CA GLN A 145 -9.07 26.29 25.63
C GLN A 145 -10.33 25.83 24.90
N GLU A 146 -11.29 26.72 24.67
CA GLU A 146 -12.57 26.42 24.03
C GLU A 146 -12.41 26.11 22.53
N THR A 147 -11.47 26.78 21.84
CA THR A 147 -11.14 26.46 20.45
C THR A 147 -10.47 25.10 20.33
N TYR A 148 -9.52 24.79 21.22
CA TYR A 148 -8.90 23.47 21.26
C TYR A 148 -9.91 22.38 21.59
N GLU A 149 -10.83 22.63 22.52
CA GLU A 149 -11.92 21.71 22.87
C GLU A 149 -12.90 21.53 21.71
N THR A 150 -13.23 22.60 20.98
CA THR A 150 -14.12 22.55 19.81
C THR A 150 -13.46 21.77 18.68
N LYS A 151 -12.22 22.10 18.30
CA LYS A 151 -11.43 21.36 17.30
C LYS A 151 -11.26 19.89 17.67
N ARG A 152 -11.06 19.59 18.96
CA ARG A 152 -10.96 18.21 19.47
C ARG A 152 -12.30 17.48 19.39
N LYS A 153 -13.42 18.15 19.70
CA LYS A 153 -14.77 17.60 19.54
C LYS A 153 -15.11 17.36 18.07
N GLU A 154 -14.78 18.29 17.18
CA GLU A 154 -14.93 18.11 15.73
C GLU A 154 -14.15 16.90 15.24
N PHE A 155 -12.86 16.79 15.62
CA PHE A 155 -12.03 15.66 15.24
C PHE A 155 -12.58 14.33 15.76
N LEU A 156 -13.06 14.27 17.00
CA LEU A 156 -13.71 13.09 17.56
C LEU A 156 -15.00 12.73 16.82
N GLY A 157 -15.81 13.73 16.46
CA GLY A 157 -17.02 13.54 15.66
C GLY A 157 -16.72 13.01 14.26
N GLU A 158 -15.69 13.53 13.59
CA GLU A 158 -15.23 13.00 12.30
C GLU A 158 -14.74 11.56 12.41
N LEU A 159 -14.03 11.22 13.49
CA LEU A 159 -13.54 9.86 13.72
C LEU A 159 -14.71 8.88 13.90
N GLN A 160 -15.70 9.26 14.71
CA GLN A 160 -16.92 8.46 14.90
C GLN A 160 -17.72 8.31 13.62
N LYS A 161 -17.82 9.37 12.81
CA LYS A 161 -18.49 9.30 11.51
C LYS A 161 -17.80 8.34 10.56
N LYS A 162 -16.46 8.38 10.48
CA LYS A 162 -15.67 7.42 9.69
C LYS A 162 -15.79 5.99 10.20
N GLU A 163 -15.85 5.80 11.52
CA GLU A 163 -16.07 4.49 12.13
C GLU A 163 -17.46 3.94 11.76
N GLU A 164 -18.51 4.76 11.86
CA GLU A 164 -19.87 4.36 11.49
C GLU A 164 -19.99 4.10 9.98
N GLU A 165 -19.34 4.90 9.13
CA GLU A 165 -19.25 4.64 7.69
C GLU A 165 -18.58 3.28 7.41
N MET A 166 -17.46 2.97 8.08
CA MET A 166 -16.78 1.68 7.95
C MET A 166 -17.65 0.52 8.45
N ARG A 167 -18.35 0.71 9.56
CA ARG A 167 -19.28 -0.27 10.13
C ARG A 167 -20.45 -0.52 9.19
N GLN A 168 -21.03 0.53 8.62
CA GLN A 168 -22.12 0.43 7.67
C GLN A 168 -21.68 -0.27 6.37
N MET A 169 -20.46 0.01 5.88
CA MET A 169 -19.88 -0.73 4.76
C MET A 169 -19.75 -2.23 5.07
N PHE A 170 -19.27 -2.59 6.26
CA PHE A 170 -19.18 -3.99 6.68
C PHE A 170 -20.57 -4.66 6.74
N VAL A 171 -21.55 -4.01 7.37
CA VAL A 171 -22.93 -4.54 7.45
C VAL A 171 -23.53 -4.75 6.06
N ASN A 172 -23.33 -3.79 5.15
CA ASN A 172 -23.81 -3.91 3.77
C ASN A 172 -23.12 -5.07 3.04
N LYS A 173 -21.80 -5.22 3.23
CA LYS A 173 -21.04 -6.31 2.62
C LYS A 173 -21.48 -7.68 3.14
N VAL A 174 -21.72 -7.80 4.45
CA VAL A 174 -22.25 -9.04 5.06
C VAL A 174 -23.61 -9.38 4.47
N LYS A 175 -24.54 -8.41 4.41
CA LYS A 175 -25.88 -8.62 3.82
C LYS A 175 -25.82 -9.06 2.35
N GLU A 176 -24.95 -8.45 1.54
CA GLU A 176 -24.74 -8.84 0.15
C GLU A 176 -24.23 -10.28 0.05
N THR A 177 -23.20 -10.64 0.83
CA THR A 177 -22.65 -12.00 0.82
C THR A 177 -23.63 -13.05 1.34
N GLU A 178 -24.46 -12.72 2.33
CA GLU A 178 -25.51 -13.61 2.84
C GLU A 178 -26.61 -13.83 1.79
N ALA A 179 -27.01 -12.79 1.06
CA ALA A 179 -27.95 -12.91 -0.05
C ALA A 179 -27.40 -13.77 -1.19
N GLU A 180 -26.14 -13.58 -1.57
CA GLU A 180 -25.47 -14.41 -2.58
C GLU A 180 -25.38 -15.89 -2.15
N LEU A 181 -25.05 -16.15 -0.89
CA LEU A 181 -25.00 -17.51 -0.35
C LEU A 181 -26.38 -18.16 -0.39
N LYS A 182 -27.43 -17.44 -0.01
CA LYS A 182 -28.81 -17.92 -0.05
C LYS A 182 -29.27 -18.25 -1.47
N GLU A 183 -28.87 -17.46 -2.45
CA GLU A 183 -29.17 -17.73 -3.86
C GLU A 183 -28.41 -18.96 -4.38
N LYS A 184 -27.13 -19.10 -4.04
CA LYS A 184 -26.35 -20.31 -4.36
C LYS A 184 -26.91 -21.57 -3.70
N GLU A 185 -27.37 -21.49 -2.45
CA GLU A 185 -28.04 -22.61 -1.78
C GLU A 185 -29.33 -23.01 -2.50
N ARG A 186 -30.13 -22.02 -2.91
CA ARG A 186 -31.36 -22.28 -3.68
C ARG A 186 -31.06 -22.94 -5.02
N GLU A 187 -30.09 -22.43 -5.78
CA GLU A 187 -29.68 -23.06 -7.04
C GLU A 187 -29.20 -24.50 -6.83
N LEU A 188 -28.41 -24.74 -5.78
CA LEU A 188 -27.91 -26.07 -5.46
C LEU A 188 -29.06 -27.03 -5.15
N HIS A 189 -30.07 -26.54 -4.42
CA HIS A 189 -31.28 -27.30 -4.11
C HIS A 189 -32.09 -27.63 -5.37
N GLU A 190 -32.28 -26.66 -6.27
CA GLU A 190 -32.96 -26.88 -7.55
C GLU A 190 -32.21 -27.88 -8.45
N LYS A 191 -30.87 -27.78 -8.51
CA LYS A 191 -30.00 -28.74 -9.22
C LYS A 191 -30.11 -30.15 -8.64
N PHE A 192 -30.13 -30.26 -7.31
CA PHE A 192 -30.29 -31.55 -6.62
C PHE A 192 -31.64 -32.21 -6.95
N GLU A 193 -32.75 -31.47 -6.86
CA GLU A 193 -34.08 -31.98 -7.19
C GLU A 193 -34.24 -32.31 -8.68
N HIS A 194 -33.54 -31.59 -9.56
CA HIS A 194 -33.47 -31.94 -10.99
C HIS A 194 -32.71 -33.26 -11.23
N LEU A 195 -31.52 -33.39 -10.66
CA LEU A 195 -30.71 -34.62 -10.78
C LEU A 195 -31.42 -35.84 -10.18
N LYS A 196 -32.11 -35.66 -9.06
CA LYS A 196 -32.92 -36.71 -8.42
C LYS A 196 -34.05 -37.20 -9.32
N ARG A 197 -34.74 -36.29 -10.03
CA ARG A 197 -35.78 -36.65 -11.02
C ARG A 197 -35.20 -37.41 -12.20
N ILE A 198 -34.08 -36.94 -12.76
CA ILE A 198 -33.38 -37.65 -13.84
C ILE A 198 -32.98 -39.06 -13.39
N HIS A 199 -32.36 -39.17 -12.21
CA HIS A 199 -31.91 -40.45 -11.68
C HIS A 199 -33.08 -41.43 -11.46
N GLN A 200 -34.23 -40.95 -10.97
CA GLN A 200 -35.44 -41.77 -10.84
C GLN A 200 -35.95 -42.28 -12.20
N GLU A 201 -35.95 -41.42 -13.21
CA GLU A 201 -36.40 -41.77 -14.56
C GLU A 201 -35.43 -42.76 -15.24
N GLU A 202 -34.12 -42.55 -15.09
CA GLU A 202 -33.11 -43.51 -15.57
C GLU A 202 -33.24 -44.86 -14.87
N LYS A 203 -33.45 -44.87 -13.55
CA LYS A 203 -33.69 -46.10 -12.78
C LYS A 203 -34.92 -46.84 -13.31
N ARG A 204 -36.03 -46.13 -13.58
CA ARG A 204 -37.25 -46.70 -14.16
C ARG A 204 -36.98 -47.33 -15.53
N LYS A 205 -36.28 -46.62 -16.42
CA LYS A 205 -35.89 -47.12 -17.75
C LYS A 205 -35.01 -48.38 -17.68
N VAL A 206 -34.04 -48.40 -16.76
CA VAL A 206 -33.18 -49.57 -16.55
C VAL A 206 -34.00 -50.75 -16.03
N GLU A 207 -34.95 -50.51 -15.13
CA GLU A 207 -35.80 -51.55 -14.56
C GLU A 207 -36.81 -52.11 -15.56
N GLU A 208 -37.34 -51.28 -16.47
CA GLU A 208 -38.15 -51.71 -17.62
C GLU A 208 -37.33 -52.60 -18.57
N LYS A 209 -36.15 -52.14 -19.01
CA LYS A 209 -35.25 -52.97 -19.84
C LYS A 209 -34.86 -54.28 -19.17
N ARG A 210 -34.67 -54.28 -17.84
CA ARG A 210 -34.39 -55.50 -17.06
C ARG A 210 -35.56 -56.48 -17.15
N LYS A 211 -36.80 -56.01 -17.02
CA LYS A 211 -38.00 -56.85 -17.14
C LYS A 211 -38.17 -57.41 -18.55
N GLU A 212 -37.98 -56.58 -19.58
CA GLU A 212 -38.03 -57.03 -20.97
C GLU A 212 -37.01 -58.14 -21.25
N LEU A 213 -35.75 -57.95 -20.83
CA LEU A 213 -34.71 -58.98 -20.95
C LEU A 213 -35.03 -60.26 -20.16
N GLU A 214 -35.64 -60.14 -18.99
CA GLU A 214 -36.07 -61.27 -18.17
C GLU A 214 -37.22 -62.04 -18.84
N GLU A 215 -38.16 -61.35 -19.47
CA GLU A 215 -39.24 -61.94 -20.27
C GLU A 215 -38.70 -62.63 -21.54
N GLU A 216 -37.77 -62.00 -22.26
CA GLU A 216 -37.09 -62.60 -23.41
C GLU A 216 -36.29 -63.84 -23.01
N MET A 217 -35.54 -63.78 -21.91
CA MET A 217 -34.79 -64.93 -21.36
C MET A 217 -35.74 -66.07 -20.99
N ASN A 218 -36.86 -65.77 -20.34
CA ASN A 218 -37.88 -66.76 -20.00
C ASN A 218 -38.54 -67.37 -21.25
N ALA A 219 -38.84 -66.56 -22.27
CA ALA A 219 -39.37 -67.04 -23.54
C ALA A 219 -38.35 -67.90 -24.31
N PHE A 220 -37.08 -67.52 -24.27
CA PHE A 220 -35.98 -68.33 -24.82
C PHE A 220 -35.85 -69.67 -24.09
N ASN A 221 -35.88 -69.67 -22.76
CA ASN A 221 -35.85 -70.91 -21.95
C ASN A 221 -37.06 -71.80 -22.24
N ARG A 222 -38.27 -71.25 -22.38
CA ARG A 222 -39.47 -72.03 -22.79
C ARG A 222 -39.27 -72.68 -24.16
N ARG A 223 -38.76 -71.93 -25.14
CA ARG A 223 -38.44 -72.45 -26.48
C ARG A 223 -37.38 -73.54 -26.42
N LYS A 224 -36.32 -73.35 -25.64
CA LYS A 224 -35.26 -74.34 -25.41
C LYS A 224 -35.83 -75.64 -24.84
N VAL A 225 -36.63 -75.57 -23.77
CA VAL A 225 -37.26 -76.75 -23.15
C VAL A 225 -38.19 -77.46 -24.13
N ALA A 226 -38.97 -76.73 -24.94
CA ALA A 226 -39.85 -77.33 -25.95
C ALA A 226 -39.07 -78.10 -27.02
N VAL A 227 -37.94 -77.54 -27.50
CA VAL A 227 -37.04 -78.22 -28.44
C VAL A 227 -36.39 -79.45 -27.80
N GLU A 228 -35.88 -79.33 -26.57
CA GLU A 228 -35.31 -80.46 -25.82
C GLU A 228 -36.33 -81.58 -25.58
N THR A 229 -37.61 -81.23 -25.33
CA THR A 229 -38.71 -82.20 -25.16
C THR A 229 -39.06 -82.90 -26.48
N LEU A 230 -39.10 -82.18 -27.60
CA LEU A 230 -39.30 -82.77 -28.93
C LEU A 230 -38.13 -83.67 -29.33
N GLN A 231 -36.90 -83.28 -29.00
CA GLN A 231 -35.71 -84.08 -29.25
C GLN A 231 -35.68 -85.35 -28.38
N SER A 232 -36.12 -85.28 -27.13
CA SER A 232 -36.25 -86.46 -26.25
C SER A 232 -37.44 -87.37 -26.62
N GLN A 233 -38.52 -86.84 -27.20
CA GLN A 233 -39.57 -87.67 -27.83
C GLN A 233 -39.08 -88.35 -29.12
N SER A 234 -38.16 -87.74 -29.88
CA SER A 234 -37.50 -88.41 -31.03
C SER A 234 -36.54 -89.53 -30.61
N LEU A 235 -36.01 -89.47 -29.38
CA LEU A 235 -35.08 -90.47 -28.82
C LEU A 235 -35.77 -91.64 -28.10
N GLN A 236 -37.11 -91.65 -27.97
CA GLN A 236 -37.87 -92.81 -27.44
C GLN A 236 -38.32 -93.80 -28.52
N ALA A 237 -37.94 -93.61 -29.79
CA ALA A 237 -38.18 -94.55 -30.88
C ALA A 237 -37.00 -95.50 -31.19
N THR A 238 -36.00 -95.63 -30.29
CA THR A 238 -34.97 -96.69 -30.43
C THR A 238 -34.60 -97.30 -29.08
N SER A 239 -34.50 -98.63 -29.09
CA SER A 239 -34.56 -99.58 -27.98
C SER A 239 -33.30 -99.72 -27.10
N GLN A 240 -33.51 -100.10 -25.83
CA GLN A 240 -32.75 -101.06 -24.96
C GLN A 240 -31.25 -100.81 -24.63
N GLN A 241 -30.89 -100.48 -23.36
CA GLN A 241 -30.51 -101.36 -22.20
C GLN A 241 -28.97 -101.65 -22.06
N PRO A 242 -28.41 -102.10 -20.91
CA PRO A 242 -28.03 -101.34 -19.69
C PRO A 242 -26.58 -101.62 -19.18
N LEU A 243 -26.27 -101.27 -17.90
CA LEU A 243 -25.10 -101.63 -17.03
C LEU A 243 -23.99 -100.55 -16.96
N LYS A 244 -23.32 -100.20 -15.85
CA LYS A 244 -23.14 -100.78 -14.50
C LYS A 244 -22.58 -99.69 -13.53
N LYS A 245 -22.76 -99.90 -12.22
CA LYS A 245 -22.19 -99.16 -11.06
C LYS A 245 -20.67 -98.91 -11.16
N ASP A 246 -20.17 -97.78 -10.64
CA ASP A 246 -19.29 -97.78 -9.45
C ASP A 246 -19.04 -96.40 -8.80
N LYS A 247 -18.48 -96.51 -7.59
CA LYS A 247 -18.35 -95.62 -6.43
C LYS A 247 -17.27 -94.50 -6.53
N ASP A 248 -17.43 -93.53 -5.62
CA ASP A 248 -16.41 -92.81 -4.83
C ASP A 248 -15.94 -91.36 -5.15
N LYS A 249 -15.88 -90.60 -4.03
CA LYS A 249 -15.02 -89.47 -3.64
C LYS A 249 -15.32 -88.01 -4.02
N LYS A 250 -16.02 -87.35 -3.08
CA LYS A 250 -15.58 -86.22 -2.22
C LYS A 250 -14.51 -85.24 -2.75
N ASN A 251 -14.89 -83.96 -2.87
CA ASN A 251 -14.23 -82.77 -2.28
C ASN A 251 -15.18 -81.56 -2.46
N ARG A 252 -15.88 -81.06 -1.43
CA ARG A 252 -15.43 -80.06 -0.43
C ARG A 252 -14.52 -78.97 -1.00
N SER A 253 -15.09 -77.80 -1.24
CA SER A 253 -14.58 -76.55 -0.67
C SER A 253 -15.75 -75.67 -0.25
N VAL A 254 -15.89 -75.58 1.07
CA VAL A 254 -16.69 -74.62 1.81
C VAL A 254 -15.96 -73.28 1.73
N ILE A 255 -16.66 -72.21 1.36
CA ILE A 255 -16.57 -70.95 2.10
C ILE A 255 -18.01 -70.50 2.38
N THR A 256 -18.32 -70.52 3.67
CA THR A 256 -19.42 -69.90 4.44
C THR A 256 -19.91 -68.57 3.83
N GLY A 257 -21.20 -68.22 3.78
CA GLY A 257 -22.24 -68.43 4.78
C GLY A 257 -22.35 -67.21 5.70
N ASN A 258 -23.44 -66.46 5.51
CA ASN A 258 -24.13 -65.48 6.38
C ASN A 258 -24.13 -64.04 5.86
N GLN A 259 -25.26 -63.53 5.38
CA GLN A 259 -26.47 -63.09 6.10
C GLN A 259 -26.34 -61.74 6.81
N SER A 260 -27.34 -60.91 6.49
CA SER A 260 -27.90 -59.80 7.25
C SER A 260 -27.12 -58.50 7.32
N GLY A 261 -27.87 -57.41 7.21
CA GLY A 261 -27.38 -56.07 7.54
C GLY A 261 -27.70 -55.04 6.49
N VAL A 262 -28.98 -54.69 6.36
CA VAL A 262 -29.32 -53.32 5.98
C VAL A 262 -28.74 -52.42 7.06
N SER A 263 -27.75 -51.60 6.72
CA SER A 263 -27.42 -50.40 7.48
C SER A 263 -27.12 -49.28 6.50
N LEU A 264 -27.93 -48.22 6.61
CA LEU A 264 -27.62 -46.90 6.07
C LEU A 264 -26.24 -46.49 6.61
N SER A 265 -25.24 -46.38 5.73
CA SER A 265 -24.00 -45.69 6.07
C SER A 265 -24.09 -44.26 5.57
N SER A 266 -24.17 -43.36 6.53
CA SER A 266 -23.91 -41.94 6.35
C SER A 266 -22.50 -41.72 5.77
N SER A 267 -22.43 -40.80 4.81
CA SER A 267 -21.32 -39.89 4.50
C SER A 267 -19.92 -40.44 4.19
N LYS A 268 -19.45 -40.19 2.96
CA LYS A 268 -18.21 -39.42 2.74
C LYS A 268 -18.17 -38.84 1.32
N VAL A 269 -18.71 -37.63 1.16
CA VAL A 269 -18.27 -36.74 0.07
C VAL A 269 -16.85 -36.31 0.43
N MET A 270 -15.88 -36.64 -0.41
CA MET A 270 -14.54 -36.07 -0.28
C MET A 270 -14.64 -34.58 -0.61
N ILE A 271 -14.66 -33.74 0.42
CA ILE A 271 -14.23 -32.36 0.29
C ILE A 271 -12.71 -32.43 0.18
N THR A 272 -12.19 -32.35 -1.04
CA THR A 272 -10.81 -31.92 -1.23
C THR A 272 -10.68 -30.54 -0.61
N LYS A 273 -9.95 -30.45 0.50
CA LYS A 273 -9.46 -29.17 1.02
C LYS A 273 -8.71 -28.50 -0.13
N ALA A 274 -9.29 -27.45 -0.71
CA ALA A 274 -8.49 -26.44 -1.35
C ALA A 274 -7.52 -25.94 -0.28
N ASN A 275 -6.24 -26.12 -0.54
CA ASN A 275 -5.17 -25.56 0.27
C ASN A 275 -5.28 -24.04 0.12
N VAL A 276 -6.04 -23.39 1.00
CA VAL A 276 -6.01 -21.95 1.14
C VAL A 276 -4.70 -21.66 1.85
N GLU A 277 -3.69 -21.26 1.09
CA GLU A 277 -2.52 -20.63 1.67
C GLU A 277 -3.03 -19.51 2.61
N PRO A 278 -2.55 -19.44 3.85
CA PRO A 278 -2.89 -18.31 4.70
C PRO A 278 -2.43 -17.06 3.96
N LEU A 279 -3.37 -16.15 3.70
CA LEU A 279 -3.05 -14.81 3.21
C LEU A 279 -1.93 -14.26 4.10
N ASN A 280 -0.76 -14.12 3.50
CA ASN A 280 0.43 -13.60 4.13
C ASN A 280 0.16 -12.13 4.46
N CYS A 281 -0.33 -11.87 5.66
CA CYS A 281 -0.58 -10.53 6.16
C CYS A 281 0.70 -9.71 6.37
N ASN A 282 1.90 -10.20 6.02
CA ASN A 282 3.12 -9.41 6.11
C ASN A 282 3.39 -8.50 4.89
N SER A 283 2.59 -8.54 3.83
CA SER A 283 2.81 -7.66 2.66
C SER A 283 1.99 -6.36 2.65
N TRP A 284 1.18 -6.10 3.69
CA TRP A 284 0.34 -4.89 3.80
C TRP A 284 0.65 -4.02 5.04
N TRP A 285 1.74 -4.29 5.76
CA TRP A 285 2.14 -3.54 6.97
C TRP A 285 3.28 -2.53 6.77
N HIS A 286 3.76 -2.32 5.55
CA HIS A 286 4.78 -1.28 5.28
C HIS A 286 4.22 0.15 5.09
N ALA A 287 2.90 0.36 5.21
CA ALA A 287 2.30 1.68 5.07
C ALA A 287 1.95 2.37 6.40
N ILE A 288 2.14 1.72 7.56
CA ILE A 288 1.85 2.30 8.89
C ILE A 288 3.07 2.17 9.79
N GLN A 289 4.22 2.67 9.33
CA GLN A 289 5.37 2.91 10.19
C GLN A 289 6.14 4.17 9.78
N CYS A 290 5.41 5.26 9.60
CA CYS A 290 6.00 6.60 9.58
C CYS A 290 5.09 7.57 10.34
N CYS A 291 5.12 7.48 11.67
CA CYS A 291 4.75 8.59 12.57
C CYS A 291 5.05 8.34 14.07
N SER A 292 5.43 7.12 14.50
CA SER A 292 5.74 6.86 15.92
C SER A 292 7.26 6.78 16.25
N CYS A 293 8.15 6.79 15.26
CA CYS A 293 9.60 6.69 15.48
C CYS A 293 10.32 8.05 15.64
N LEU A 294 9.64 9.19 15.44
CA LEU A 294 10.23 10.53 15.60
C LEU A 294 10.03 11.14 17.00
N VAL A 295 9.32 10.46 17.91
CA VAL A 295 9.08 10.93 19.29
C VAL A 295 9.90 10.15 20.35
N LYS A 296 10.67 9.13 19.94
CA LYS A 296 11.48 8.32 20.87
C LYS A 296 13.01 8.55 20.82
N ASN A 297 13.49 9.56 20.09
CA ASN A 297 14.89 10.01 20.16
C ASN A 297 14.99 11.45 20.71
N ALA A 298 14.37 11.69 21.86
CA ALA A 298 14.64 12.87 22.67
C ALA A 298 15.76 12.54 23.68
N THR A 299 16.99 12.39 23.20
CA THR A 299 18.19 12.53 24.03
C THR A 299 18.56 14.01 24.09
N TRP A 300 17.79 14.79 24.85
CA TRP A 300 18.17 16.16 25.27
C TRP A 300 17.57 16.43 26.65
N ARG A 301 18.17 15.83 27.68
CA ARG A 301 18.22 16.33 29.06
C ARG A 301 19.50 15.82 29.69
N GLU A 302 20.50 16.70 29.79
CA GLU A 302 21.38 16.88 30.95
C GLU A 302 22.43 17.96 30.66
N GLY A 303 22.57 18.92 31.58
CA GLY A 303 23.40 20.14 31.47
C GLY A 303 22.53 21.34 31.14
N PHE A 304 22.21 22.28 32.03
CA PHE A 304 23.02 22.89 33.08
C PHE A 304 22.14 23.25 34.30
N LEU A 305 22.65 22.91 35.49
CA LEU A 305 22.57 23.77 36.67
C LEU A 305 23.56 24.92 36.49
#